data_AF-A0A957VXA9-F1
#
_entry.id   AF-A0A957VXA9-F1
#
_cell.length_a   1.000
_cell.length_b   1.000
_cell.length_c   1.000
_cell.angle_alpha   90.00
_cell.angle_beta   90.00
_cell.angle_gamma   90.00
#
_symmetry.space_group_name_H-M   'P 1'
#
loop_
_entity.id
_entity.type
_entity.pdbx_description
1 polymer ?
#
loop_
_entity_poly.entity_id
_entity_poly.type
_entity_poly.pdbx_seq_one_letter_code
_entity_poly.pdbx_strand_id
1 'polypeptide(L)'
;MHCNNCGFDNPNGMKFCGQCGQPLKRQCPGCGFDNPANFNFCGQCGTALELSIENEEFSNHSTSQTPQTLPIHEAERRQLTVMFCDLVGSTSLSEQLDPEDFREVVRAYQLTAAQVIGRFEGTIAQYLGDGLLVYFGFPVAHENDAHRAALSGLGIIEEMKNLNVRLQQSIRTRSRGPLRLAVRIGIHTGLVVIGEIGSGARREQLAVGETTNIAARLQNLAKPNTVVISVSTYRLVEGFFACRPLGFQSLKGITRPLEIYRVLRQSRARNRLDAAKAAMTGLTPLVGREEEMRLLSARWEQAKEGKGQVLLLSGEAGIGKSRLIRVFREQLTGEPHLWLSCHCSPYYQNTALYPFVDLLQRLLRFKEHDSPGRKLQKLETALDQYDLPRTET
;
A
#
# COMPACT_ATOMS: atom_id res chain seq x y z
N MET A 1 -14.67 42.69 -32.73
CA MET A 1 -15.62 43.17 -31.69
C MET A 1 -15.65 44.68 -31.66
N HIS A 2 -16.79 45.28 -32.02
CA HIS A 2 -16.97 46.72 -32.08
C HIS A 2 -17.11 47.33 -30.67
N CYS A 3 -16.43 48.44 -30.40
CA CYS A 3 -16.55 49.14 -29.13
C CYS A 3 -17.73 50.13 -29.16
N ASN A 4 -18.76 49.89 -28.35
CA ASN A 4 -19.95 50.75 -28.30
C ASN A 4 -19.71 52.17 -27.75
N ASN A 5 -18.50 52.48 -27.28
CA ASN A 5 -18.17 53.79 -26.73
C ASN A 5 -17.32 54.66 -27.66
N CYS A 6 -16.29 54.10 -28.27
CA CYS A 6 -15.40 54.86 -29.17
C CYS A 6 -15.45 54.41 -30.62
N GLY A 7 -16.29 53.42 -30.96
CA GLY A 7 -16.46 52.90 -32.33
C GLY A 7 -15.25 52.11 -32.88
N PHE A 8 -14.24 51.81 -32.06
CA PHE A 8 -13.06 51.09 -32.50
C PHE A 8 -13.35 49.59 -32.68
N ASP A 9 -12.94 49.01 -33.82
CA ASP A 9 -13.05 47.59 -34.10
C ASP A 9 -11.86 46.81 -33.52
N ASN A 10 -12.13 46.04 -32.47
CA ASN A 10 -11.11 45.27 -31.76
C ASN A 10 -10.98 43.86 -32.36
N PRO A 11 -9.77 43.27 -32.40
CA PRO A 11 -9.59 41.86 -32.74
C PRO A 11 -10.43 40.93 -31.85
N ASN A 12 -10.78 39.76 -32.39
CA ASN A 12 -11.52 38.74 -31.64
C ASN A 12 -10.69 38.27 -30.42
N GLY A 13 -11.34 38.07 -29.28
CA GLY A 13 -10.67 37.63 -28.04
C GLY A 13 -10.32 38.74 -27.03
N MET A 14 -10.33 40.02 -27.44
CA MET A 14 -10.00 41.15 -26.53
C MET A 14 -11.05 41.35 -25.42
N LYS A 15 -10.61 41.55 -24.17
CA LYS A 15 -11.51 41.77 -23.02
C LYS A 15 -11.91 43.24 -22.83
N PHE A 16 -11.05 44.15 -23.27
CA PHE A 16 -11.23 45.60 -23.20
C PHE A 16 -10.89 46.23 -24.55
N CYS A 17 -11.45 47.40 -24.83
CA CYS A 17 -11.15 48.13 -26.04
C CYS A 17 -9.70 48.63 -26.00
N GLY A 18 -8.91 48.30 -27.03
CA GLY A 18 -7.51 48.71 -27.14
C GLY A 18 -7.28 50.22 -27.25
N GLN A 19 -8.32 51.01 -27.57
CA GLN A 19 -8.21 52.45 -27.73
C GLN A 19 -8.75 53.26 -26.54
N CYS A 20 -9.86 52.85 -25.92
CA CYS A 20 -10.48 53.61 -24.81
C CYS A 20 -10.55 52.86 -23.48
N GLY A 21 -10.11 51.60 -23.41
CA GLY A 21 -10.08 50.80 -22.19
C GLY A 21 -11.42 50.28 -21.68
N GLN A 22 -12.54 50.54 -22.37
CA GLN A 22 -13.86 50.07 -21.93
C GLN A 22 -14.01 48.54 -22.08
N PRO A 23 -14.66 47.82 -21.15
CA PRO A 23 -14.91 46.39 -21.30
C PRO A 23 -15.76 46.12 -22.53
N LEU A 24 -15.32 45.18 -23.37
CA LEU A 24 -16.08 44.76 -24.54
C LEU A 24 -17.15 43.76 -24.11
N LYS A 25 -18.35 43.87 -24.66
CA LYS A 25 -19.44 42.91 -24.44
C LYS A 25 -19.52 41.95 -25.62
N ARG A 26 -19.81 40.68 -25.33
CA ARG A 26 -20.03 39.61 -26.32
C ARG A 26 -21.50 39.26 -26.34
N GLN A 27 -22.13 39.36 -27.50
CA GLN A 27 -23.50 38.87 -27.65
C GLN A 27 -23.52 37.35 -27.69
N CYS A 28 -24.44 36.77 -26.94
CA CYS A 28 -24.66 35.34 -26.96
C CYS A 28 -25.25 34.90 -28.30
N PRO A 29 -24.65 33.92 -29.01
CA PRO A 29 -25.21 33.42 -30.26
C PRO A 29 -26.56 32.71 -30.06
N GLY A 30 -26.81 32.15 -28.87
CA GLY A 30 -28.08 31.47 -28.55
C GLY A 30 -29.27 32.38 -28.23
N CYS A 31 -29.07 33.50 -27.51
CA CYS A 31 -30.18 34.33 -27.01
C CYS A 31 -30.00 35.85 -27.24
N GLY A 32 -28.88 36.29 -27.82
CA GLY A 32 -28.59 37.71 -28.06
C GLY A 32 -28.18 38.52 -26.82
N PHE A 33 -28.14 37.93 -25.63
CA PHE A 33 -27.77 38.64 -24.40
C PHE A 33 -26.31 39.13 -24.43
N ASP A 34 -26.08 40.36 -23.98
CA ASP A 34 -24.76 40.98 -23.86
C ASP A 34 -24.01 40.45 -22.62
N ASN A 35 -23.00 39.62 -22.84
CA ASN A 35 -22.17 39.05 -21.78
C ASN A 35 -20.85 39.82 -21.63
N PRO A 36 -20.30 39.94 -20.41
CA PRO A 36 -18.93 40.41 -20.23
C PRO A 36 -17.92 39.54 -20.99
N ALA A 37 -16.84 40.14 -21.53
CA ALA A 37 -15.85 39.39 -22.32
C ALA A 37 -15.07 38.31 -21.55
N ASN A 38 -15.16 38.26 -20.22
CA ASN A 38 -14.55 37.20 -19.39
C ASN A 38 -15.49 36.00 -19.13
N PHE A 39 -16.70 35.99 -19.69
CA PHE A 39 -17.63 34.88 -19.53
C PHE A 39 -17.40 33.84 -20.64
N ASN A 40 -17.23 32.58 -20.23
CA ASN A 40 -17.14 31.43 -21.17
C ASN A 40 -18.53 30.92 -21.59
N PHE A 41 -19.56 31.22 -20.79
CA PHE A 41 -20.96 30.83 -21.02
C PHE A 41 -21.87 32.04 -20.82
N CYS A 42 -23.00 32.05 -21.52
CA CYS A 42 -23.99 33.11 -21.38
C CYS A 42 -24.60 33.11 -19.98
N GLY A 43 -24.54 34.25 -19.28
CA GLY A 43 -25.12 34.43 -17.94
C GLY A 43 -26.64 34.38 -17.90
N GLN A 44 -27.33 34.36 -19.05
CA GLN A 44 -28.79 34.26 -19.12
C GLN A 44 -29.28 32.87 -19.55
N CYS A 45 -28.70 32.28 -20.61
CA CYS A 45 -29.19 31.01 -21.18
C CYS A 45 -28.20 29.85 -21.11
N GLY A 46 -26.97 30.07 -20.63
CA GLY A 46 -25.95 29.03 -20.48
C GLY A 46 -25.22 28.61 -21.77
N THR A 47 -25.52 29.21 -22.93
CA THR A 47 -24.84 28.89 -24.21
C THR A 47 -23.36 29.27 -24.15
N ALA A 48 -22.46 28.39 -24.62
CA ALA A 48 -21.02 28.68 -24.72
C ALA A 48 -20.75 29.87 -25.67
N LEU A 49 -19.85 30.77 -25.27
CA LEU A 49 -19.54 32.03 -25.97
C LEU A 49 -18.24 31.98 -26.80
N GLU A 50 -17.50 30.86 -26.75
CA GLU A 50 -16.31 30.64 -27.56
C GLU A 50 -16.68 29.87 -28.84
N LEU A 51 -16.43 30.50 -29.99
CA LEU A 51 -16.37 29.83 -31.28
C LEU A 51 -14.95 29.26 -31.45
N SER A 52 -14.88 27.94 -31.50
CA SER A 52 -13.69 27.16 -31.86
C SER A 52 -13.15 27.60 -33.22
N ILE A 53 -11.91 28.09 -33.26
CA ILE A 53 -11.18 28.27 -34.51
C ILE A 53 -10.69 26.90 -34.95
N GLU A 54 -11.09 26.50 -36.15
CA GLU A 54 -10.68 25.28 -36.83
C GLU A 54 -9.18 25.28 -37.18
N ASN A 55 -8.62 24.08 -37.18
CA ASN A 55 -7.20 23.77 -37.37
C ASN A 55 -6.67 24.21 -38.74
N GLU A 56 -5.49 24.82 -38.77
CA GLU A 56 -4.53 24.61 -39.87
C GLU A 56 -3.16 24.25 -39.30
N GLU A 57 -2.61 23.20 -39.92
CA GLU A 57 -1.35 22.52 -39.66
C GLU A 57 -0.16 23.47 -39.72
N PHE A 58 0.82 23.35 -38.81
CA PHE A 58 2.25 23.44 -39.17
C PHE A 58 3.14 22.88 -38.05
N SER A 59 3.91 21.87 -38.42
CA SER A 59 4.99 21.22 -37.69
C SER A 59 6.05 22.23 -37.23
N ASN A 60 6.46 22.16 -35.95
CA ASN A 60 7.87 21.99 -35.56
C ASN A 60 8.09 22.06 -34.04
N HIS A 61 9.05 21.25 -33.59
CA HIS A 61 9.62 21.15 -32.26
C HIS A 61 9.82 22.49 -31.53
N SER A 62 9.35 22.55 -30.28
CA SER A 62 10.19 22.88 -29.10
C SER A 62 9.41 22.76 -27.80
N THR A 63 10.06 22.12 -26.84
CA THR A 63 9.75 22.03 -25.40
C THR A 63 9.01 23.23 -24.82
N SER A 64 7.82 22.99 -24.26
CA SER A 64 7.19 23.84 -23.26
C SER A 64 6.27 22.97 -22.42
N GLN A 65 6.69 22.69 -21.20
CA GLN A 65 5.94 21.94 -20.19
C GLN A 65 4.59 22.63 -19.99
N THR A 66 3.54 22.00 -20.49
CA THR A 66 2.17 22.29 -20.05
C THR A 66 2.10 21.91 -18.58
N PRO A 67 1.56 22.76 -17.68
CA PRO A 67 1.23 22.31 -16.34
C PRO A 67 0.26 21.14 -16.52
N GLN A 68 0.70 19.94 -16.15
CA GLN A 68 -0.21 18.82 -15.99
C GLN A 68 -1.20 19.26 -14.93
N THR A 69 -2.40 19.64 -15.35
CA THR A 69 -3.55 19.73 -14.47
C THR A 69 -3.69 18.34 -13.88
N LEU A 70 -3.19 18.17 -12.64
CA LEU A 70 -3.45 16.99 -11.83
C LEU A 70 -4.95 16.69 -11.95
N PRO A 71 -5.34 15.46 -12.35
CA PRO A 71 -6.75 15.12 -12.41
C PRO A 71 -7.35 15.46 -11.06
N ILE A 72 -8.41 16.27 -11.06
CA ILE A 72 -9.22 16.50 -9.87
C ILE A 72 -9.72 15.12 -9.47
N HIS A 73 -9.11 14.52 -8.44
CA HIS A 73 -9.57 13.26 -7.92
C HIS A 73 -10.92 13.54 -7.24
N GLU A 74 -12.01 13.30 -7.97
CA GLU A 74 -13.34 13.19 -7.38
C GLU A 74 -13.26 12.22 -6.20
N ALA A 75 -14.01 12.53 -5.13
CA ALA A 75 -13.94 11.76 -3.90
C ALA A 75 -14.28 10.28 -4.15
N GLU A 76 -13.33 9.37 -3.91
CA GLU A 76 -13.47 7.95 -4.17
C GLU A 76 -13.87 7.22 -2.88
N ARG A 77 -14.99 6.49 -2.92
CA ARG A 77 -15.36 5.56 -1.85
C ARG A 77 -14.69 4.20 -2.09
N ARG A 78 -13.78 3.81 -1.19
CA ARG A 78 -13.04 2.54 -1.30
C ARG A 78 -12.76 1.89 0.05
N GLN A 79 -12.40 0.61 0.02
CA GLN A 79 -11.85 -0.06 1.19
C GLN A 79 -10.37 0.28 1.33
N LEU A 80 -9.95 0.70 2.52
CA LEU A 80 -8.58 1.10 2.80
C LEU A 80 -8.10 0.47 4.10
N THR A 81 -6.81 0.13 4.17
CA THR A 81 -6.15 -0.19 5.43
C THR A 81 -5.38 1.03 5.92
N VAL A 82 -5.79 1.53 7.10
CA VAL A 82 -5.19 2.70 7.73
C VAL A 82 -4.31 2.24 8.89
N MET A 83 -3.08 2.74 8.94
CA MET A 83 -2.15 2.54 10.04
C MET A 83 -1.80 3.89 10.67
N PHE A 84 -1.89 3.96 12.00
CA PHE A 84 -1.27 5.00 12.80
C PHE A 84 -0.03 4.44 13.48
N CYS A 85 1.07 5.19 13.43
CA CYS A 85 2.31 4.89 14.15
C CYS A 85 2.72 6.14 14.91
N ASP A 86 3.10 6.02 16.18
CA ASP A 86 3.34 7.17 17.04
C ASP A 86 4.42 6.86 18.08
N LEU A 87 5.17 7.89 18.50
CA LEU A 87 6.22 7.74 19.52
C LEU A 87 5.62 7.70 20.92
N VAL A 88 6.10 6.75 21.72
CA VAL A 88 5.68 6.66 23.12
C VAL A 88 6.34 7.76 23.94
N GLY A 89 5.52 8.60 24.58
CA GLY A 89 5.99 9.58 25.55
C GLY A 89 6.79 10.72 24.93
N SER A 90 6.49 11.08 23.68
CA SER A 90 7.14 12.18 22.96
C SER A 90 7.04 13.51 23.68
N THR A 91 5.93 13.81 24.35
CA THR A 91 5.78 15.02 25.18
C THR A 91 6.82 15.06 26.29
N SER A 92 6.93 13.98 27.07
CA SER A 92 7.95 13.88 28.13
C SER A 92 9.38 13.89 27.57
N LEU A 93 9.57 13.37 26.35
CA LEU A 93 10.86 13.41 25.67
C LEU A 93 11.24 14.84 25.26
N SER A 94 10.27 15.62 24.78
CA SER A 94 10.48 17.02 24.36
C SER A 94 10.85 17.94 25.53
N GLU A 95 10.44 17.60 26.76
CA GLU A 95 10.84 18.33 27.97
C GLU A 95 12.27 17.97 28.43
N GLN A 96 12.74 16.76 28.13
CA GLN A 96 14.04 16.25 28.57
C GLN A 96 15.18 16.58 27.62
N LEU A 97 14.87 16.76 26.33
CA LEU A 97 15.83 17.07 25.29
C LEU A 97 15.83 18.56 24.97
N ASP A 98 16.95 19.04 24.43
CA ASP A 98 16.94 20.33 23.75
C ASP A 98 16.08 20.27 22.49
N PRO A 99 15.40 21.38 22.10
CA PRO A 99 14.54 21.39 20.91
C PRO A 99 15.23 20.91 19.63
N GLU A 100 16.52 21.22 19.47
CA GLU A 100 17.36 20.76 18.36
C GLU A 100 17.54 19.25 18.38
N ASP A 101 17.90 18.67 19.53
CA ASP A 101 18.07 17.23 19.72
C ASP A 101 16.74 16.49 19.53
N PHE A 102 15.65 17.02 20.09
CA PHE A 102 14.31 16.45 19.92
C PHE A 102 13.91 16.42 18.44
N ARG A 103 14.18 17.50 17.70
CA ARG A 103 13.93 17.56 16.25
C ARG A 103 14.73 16.50 15.51
N GLU A 104 16.00 16.30 15.85
CA GLU A 104 16.82 15.26 15.24
C GLU A 104 16.30 13.85 15.53
N VAL A 105 15.88 13.59 16.77
CA VAL A 105 15.27 12.32 17.18
C VAL A 105 14.00 12.03 16.39
N VAL A 106 13.06 12.99 16.34
CA VAL A 106 11.80 12.84 15.61
C VAL A 106 12.07 12.62 14.12
N ARG A 107 13.00 13.38 13.53
CA ARG A 107 13.38 13.21 12.12
C ARG A 107 13.98 11.83 11.85
N ALA A 108 14.86 11.34 12.71
CA ALA A 108 15.48 10.03 12.56
C ALA A 108 14.45 8.89 12.68
N TYR A 109 13.49 9.02 13.61
CA TYR A 109 12.34 8.13 13.72
C TYR A 109 11.50 8.16 12.43
N GLN A 110 11.09 9.34 11.97
CA GLN A 110 10.23 9.49 10.79
C GLN A 110 10.90 8.93 9.53
N LEU A 111 12.20 9.16 9.33
CA LEU A 111 12.96 8.59 8.21
C LEU A 111 13.03 7.06 8.29
N THR A 112 13.29 6.51 9.48
CA THR A 112 13.34 5.06 9.69
C THR A 112 11.98 4.42 9.40
N ALA A 113 10.90 5.01 9.92
CA ALA A 113 9.55 4.53 9.65
C ALA A 113 9.18 4.66 8.17
N ALA A 114 9.49 5.79 7.52
CA ALA A 114 9.19 6.03 6.10
C ALA A 114 9.89 5.02 5.18
N GLN A 115 11.13 4.64 5.47
CA GLN A 115 11.85 3.61 4.71
C GLN A 115 11.13 2.25 4.80
N VAL A 116 10.70 1.84 6.00
CA VAL A 116 9.97 0.58 6.18
C VAL A 116 8.59 0.64 5.52
N ILE A 117 7.87 1.75 5.68
CA ILE A 117 6.55 1.97 5.07
C ILE A 117 6.64 1.87 3.54
N GLY A 118 7.60 2.58 2.94
CA GLY A 118 7.83 2.56 1.50
C GLY A 118 8.19 1.17 0.96
N ARG A 119 8.99 0.38 1.71
CA ARG A 119 9.31 -1.01 1.35
C ARG A 119 8.08 -1.90 1.19
N PHE A 120 7.01 -1.63 1.94
CA PHE A 120 5.76 -2.36 1.85
C PHE A 120 4.70 -1.65 1.00
N GLU A 121 5.09 -0.60 0.28
CA GLU A 121 4.23 0.25 -0.56
C GLU A 121 3.08 0.89 0.21
N GLY A 122 3.33 1.25 1.48
CA GLY A 122 2.45 2.15 2.22
C GLY A 122 2.72 3.60 1.83
N THR A 123 1.68 4.42 1.87
CA THR A 123 1.75 5.87 1.59
C THR A 123 1.56 6.64 2.88
N ILE A 124 2.54 7.46 3.28
CA ILE A 124 2.36 8.39 4.41
C ILE A 124 1.46 9.52 3.94
N ALA A 125 0.23 9.55 4.45
CA ALA A 125 -0.74 10.57 4.11
C ALA A 125 -0.49 11.88 4.87
N GLN A 126 -0.09 11.77 6.13
CA GLN A 126 0.13 12.94 6.98
C GLN A 126 1.16 12.67 8.08
N TYR A 127 1.97 13.69 8.38
CA TYR A 127 2.81 13.77 9.57
C TYR A 127 2.06 14.57 10.64
N LEU A 128 1.82 13.95 11.80
CA LEU A 128 1.03 14.50 12.91
C LEU A 128 1.96 14.76 14.10
N GLY A 129 2.93 15.65 13.91
CA GLY A 129 4.02 15.83 14.88
C GLY A 129 4.94 14.60 14.90
N ASP A 130 4.87 13.83 15.97
CA ASP A 130 5.56 12.54 16.14
C ASP A 130 4.73 11.33 15.67
N GLY A 131 3.47 11.56 15.29
CA GLY A 131 2.60 10.56 14.69
C GLY A 131 2.71 10.50 13.16
N LEU A 132 2.44 9.32 12.60
CA LEU A 132 2.36 9.04 11.18
C LEU A 132 1.00 8.44 10.85
N LEU A 133 0.29 9.05 9.90
CA LEU A 133 -0.90 8.49 9.27
C LEU A 133 -0.50 7.85 7.95
N VAL A 134 -0.75 6.55 7.82
CA VAL A 134 -0.30 5.74 6.69
C VAL A 134 -1.47 5.00 6.06
N TYR A 135 -1.53 5.02 4.74
CA TYR A 135 -2.52 4.32 3.94
C TYR A 135 -1.87 3.15 3.19
N PHE A 136 -2.54 2.00 3.23
CA PHE A 136 -2.29 0.86 2.37
C PHE A 136 -3.54 0.62 1.53
N GLY A 137 -3.36 0.53 0.22
CA GLY A 137 -4.44 0.51 -0.75
C GLY A 137 -4.75 1.86 -1.40
N PHE A 138 -3.84 2.82 -1.25
CA PHE A 138 -3.92 4.12 -1.91
C PHE A 138 -2.51 4.69 -2.19
N PRO A 139 -2.26 5.28 -3.37
CA PRO A 139 -3.18 5.44 -4.50
C PRO A 139 -3.47 4.11 -5.22
N VAL A 140 -2.52 3.17 -5.18
CA VAL A 140 -2.65 1.84 -5.79
C VAL A 140 -3.19 0.84 -4.76
N ALA A 141 -4.19 0.06 -5.16
CA ALA A 141 -4.80 -0.98 -4.32
C ALA A 141 -4.17 -2.36 -4.55
N HIS A 142 -3.98 -3.13 -3.48
CA HIS A 142 -3.51 -4.51 -3.53
C HIS A 142 -4.40 -5.46 -2.72
N GLU A 143 -4.55 -6.70 -3.17
CA GLU A 143 -5.30 -7.72 -2.43
C GLU A 143 -4.76 -7.99 -1.02
N ASN A 144 -3.47 -7.66 -0.79
CA ASN A 144 -2.75 -7.93 0.44
C ASN A 144 -2.41 -6.67 1.26
N ASP A 145 -3.13 -5.56 1.09
CA ASP A 145 -2.86 -4.29 1.81
C ASP A 145 -2.89 -4.44 3.34
N ALA A 146 -3.81 -5.23 3.88
CA ALA A 146 -3.83 -5.52 5.33
C ALA A 146 -2.58 -6.29 5.80
N HIS A 147 -2.08 -7.22 4.96
CA HIS A 147 -0.85 -7.96 5.22
C HIS A 147 0.37 -7.03 5.15
N ARG A 148 0.45 -6.18 4.12
CA ARG A 148 1.48 -5.13 3.95
C ARG A 148 1.54 -4.22 5.16
N ALA A 149 0.40 -3.73 5.64
CA ALA A 149 0.32 -2.87 6.82
C ALA A 149 0.87 -3.57 8.08
N ALA A 150 0.48 -4.83 8.31
CA ALA A 150 0.96 -5.60 9.47
C ALA A 150 2.48 -5.89 9.39
N LEU A 151 3.02 -6.20 8.20
CA LEU A 151 4.47 -6.35 7.99
C LEU A 151 5.21 -5.05 8.23
N SER A 152 4.68 -3.93 7.72
CA SER A 152 5.25 -2.61 7.94
C SER A 152 5.30 -2.28 9.43
N GLY A 153 4.21 -2.51 10.17
CA GLY A 153 4.17 -2.28 11.61
C GLY A 153 5.22 -3.08 12.40
N LEU A 154 5.36 -4.38 12.10
CA LEU A 154 6.40 -5.22 12.72
C LEU A 154 7.81 -4.77 12.31
N GLY A 155 8.01 -4.42 11.04
CA GLY A 155 9.29 -3.94 10.52
C GLY A 155 9.73 -2.63 11.16
N ILE A 156 8.80 -1.70 11.42
CA ILE A 156 9.10 -0.44 12.12
C ILE A 156 9.61 -0.77 13.52
N ILE A 157 8.92 -1.65 14.26
CA ILE A 157 9.35 -2.04 15.61
C ILE A 157 10.76 -2.65 15.60
N GLU A 158 11.11 -3.43 14.59
CA GLU A 158 12.45 -4.02 14.46
C GLU A 158 13.50 -2.93 14.18
N GLU A 159 13.27 -2.07 13.19
CA GLU A 159 14.22 -1.00 12.83
C GLU A 159 14.37 0.05 13.93
N MET A 160 13.35 0.25 14.77
CA MET A 160 13.46 1.10 15.96
C MET A 160 14.51 0.58 16.95
N LYS A 161 14.77 -0.73 17.01
CA LYS A 161 15.86 -1.28 17.83
C LYS A 161 17.22 -0.82 17.29
N ASN A 162 17.42 -0.89 15.98
CA ASN A 162 18.65 -0.43 15.33
C ASN A 162 18.84 1.08 15.50
N LEU A 163 17.75 1.85 15.36
CA LEU A 163 17.78 3.29 15.58
C LEU A 163 18.18 3.64 17.02
N ASN A 164 17.63 2.95 18.01
CA ASN A 164 17.97 3.17 19.42
C ASN A 164 19.46 2.97 19.70
N VAL A 165 20.10 1.97 19.09
CA VAL A 165 21.55 1.75 19.22
C VAL A 165 22.34 2.94 18.67
N ARG A 166 21.94 3.46 17.49
CA ARG A 166 22.61 4.63 16.88
C ARG A 166 22.43 5.90 17.71
N LEU A 167 21.20 6.18 18.16
CA LEU A 167 20.90 7.41 18.90
C LEU A 167 21.56 7.45 20.28
N GLN A 168 21.75 6.30 20.94
CA GLN A 168 22.49 6.21 22.19
C GLN A 168 23.96 6.64 22.05
N GLN A 169 24.52 6.54 20.85
CA GLN A 169 25.91 6.95 20.59
C GLN A 169 26.02 8.45 20.26
N SER A 170 24.96 9.05 19.69
CA SER A 170 25.01 10.42 19.16
C SER A 170 24.40 11.47 20.09
N ILE A 171 23.38 11.12 20.90
CA ILE A 171 22.62 12.09 21.70
C ILE A 171 22.82 11.82 23.19
N ARG A 172 23.28 12.84 23.92
CA ARG A 172 23.43 12.81 25.38
C ARG A 172 22.20 13.44 26.01
N THR A 173 21.44 12.65 26.76
CA THR A 173 20.26 13.12 27.49
C THR A 173 20.64 13.82 28.79
N ARG A 174 19.87 14.84 29.19
CA ARG A 174 20.02 15.50 30.51
C ARG A 174 19.80 14.53 31.67
N SER A 175 18.86 13.61 31.48
CA SER A 175 18.63 12.44 32.32
C SER A 175 19.79 11.45 32.09
N ARG A 176 20.51 11.00 33.13
CA ARG A 176 21.66 10.05 33.04
C ARG A 176 21.34 8.62 32.53
N GLY A 177 20.21 8.42 31.85
CA GLY A 177 19.77 7.12 31.32
C GLY A 177 19.88 7.03 29.80
N PRO A 178 19.94 5.82 29.22
CA PRO A 178 20.00 5.64 27.77
C PRO A 178 18.69 6.07 27.10
N LEU A 179 18.78 6.87 26.04
CA LEU A 179 17.63 7.19 25.19
C LEU A 179 17.07 5.90 24.57
N ARG A 180 15.77 5.65 24.79
CA ARG A 180 15.06 4.48 24.26
C ARG A 180 13.70 4.91 23.72
N LEU A 181 13.63 5.01 22.41
CA LEU A 181 12.41 5.22 21.68
C LEU A 181 11.60 3.93 21.62
N ALA A 182 10.28 4.08 21.74
CA ALA A 182 9.34 3.02 21.47
C ALA A 182 8.19 3.59 20.65
N VAL A 183 7.53 2.74 19.88
CA VAL A 183 6.40 3.12 19.03
C VAL A 183 5.14 2.37 19.41
N ARG A 184 3.98 2.95 19.14
CA ARG A 184 2.67 2.28 19.21
C ARG A 184 2.05 2.29 17.83
N ILE A 185 1.52 1.14 17.41
CA ILE A 185 0.99 0.99 16.06
C ILE A 185 -0.43 0.42 16.13
N GLY A 186 -1.37 1.11 15.47
CA GLY A 186 -2.76 0.71 15.34
C GLY A 186 -3.16 0.58 13.88
N ILE A 187 -3.78 -0.54 13.50
CA ILE A 187 -4.17 -0.81 12.10
C ILE A 187 -5.64 -1.21 12.04
N HIS A 188 -6.39 -0.55 11.16
CA HIS A 188 -7.77 -0.89 10.88
C HIS A 188 -8.06 -0.86 9.38
N THR A 189 -8.87 -1.81 8.93
CA THR A 189 -9.33 -1.91 7.55
C THR A 189 -10.82 -1.69 7.50
N GLY A 190 -11.26 -0.74 6.68
CA GLY A 190 -12.65 -0.35 6.56
C GLY A 190 -12.91 0.50 5.33
N LEU A 191 -14.18 0.89 5.14
CA LEU A 191 -14.56 1.80 4.05
C LEU A 191 -14.21 3.23 4.42
N VAL A 192 -13.72 3.97 3.43
CA VAL A 192 -13.41 5.40 3.52
C VAL A 192 -13.85 6.11 2.26
N VAL A 193 -14.02 7.42 2.34
CA VAL A 193 -14.08 8.31 1.18
C VAL A 193 -12.79 9.10 1.16
N ILE A 194 -11.99 8.95 0.10
CA ILE A 194 -10.74 9.69 -0.09
C ILE A 194 -11.02 10.84 -1.03
N GLY A 195 -10.71 12.07 -0.62
CA GLY A 195 -10.81 13.25 -1.46
C GLY A 195 -9.74 14.26 -1.13
N GLU A 196 -9.52 15.23 -2.02
CA GLU A 196 -8.70 16.40 -1.71
C GLU A 196 -9.42 17.23 -0.64
N ILE A 197 -8.76 17.43 0.50
CA ILE A 197 -9.21 18.31 1.56
C ILE A 197 -8.14 19.39 1.77
N GLY A 198 -8.57 20.64 1.77
CA GLY A 198 -7.69 21.81 1.90
C GLY A 198 -7.97 22.86 0.83
N SER A 199 -7.57 24.11 1.10
CA SER A 199 -7.71 25.23 0.18
C SER A 199 -6.35 25.84 -0.17
N GLY A 200 -6.13 26.18 -1.44
CA GLY A 200 -4.88 26.79 -1.90
C GLY A 200 -3.72 25.81 -2.06
N ALA A 201 -2.53 26.13 -1.52
CA ALA A 201 -1.28 25.40 -1.74
C ALA A 201 -1.08 24.14 -0.86
N ARG A 202 -1.96 23.88 0.11
CA ARG A 202 -1.96 22.66 0.93
C ARG A 202 -3.16 21.79 0.56
N ARG A 203 -3.00 20.95 -0.47
CA ARG A 203 -3.96 19.91 -0.83
C ARG A 203 -3.46 18.59 -0.25
N GLU A 204 -4.20 18.03 0.69
CA GLU A 204 -3.92 16.71 1.25
C GLU A 204 -5.03 15.75 0.82
N GLN A 205 -4.67 14.55 0.37
CA GLN A 205 -5.65 13.50 0.10
C GLN A 205 -5.93 12.77 1.42
N LEU A 206 -7.06 13.12 2.04
CA LEU A 206 -7.42 12.60 3.35
C LEU A 206 -8.60 11.63 3.23
N ALA A 207 -8.47 10.51 3.94
CA ALA A 207 -9.53 9.54 4.08
C ALA A 207 -10.51 10.02 5.16
N VAL A 208 -11.76 10.28 4.75
CA VAL A 208 -12.85 10.60 5.66
C VAL A 208 -13.63 9.32 5.98
N GLY A 209 -13.86 9.09 7.26
CA GLY A 209 -14.69 7.98 7.72
C GLY A 209 -14.34 7.54 9.14
N GLU A 210 -15.14 6.63 9.66
CA GLU A 210 -14.91 6.00 10.97
C GLU A 210 -13.58 5.23 11.01
N THR A 211 -13.11 4.75 9.85
CA THR A 211 -11.92 3.90 9.71
C THR A 211 -10.65 4.56 10.25
N THR A 212 -10.41 5.85 9.94
CA THR A 212 -9.22 6.58 10.44
C THR A 212 -9.30 6.77 11.95
N ASN A 213 -10.48 7.12 12.47
CA ASN A 213 -10.71 7.28 13.90
C ASN A 213 -10.53 5.98 14.68
N ILE A 214 -10.97 4.83 14.14
CA ILE A 214 -10.75 3.53 14.75
C ILE A 214 -9.24 3.22 14.79
N ALA A 215 -8.53 3.39 13.67
CA ALA A 215 -7.09 3.12 13.61
C ALA A 215 -6.29 3.92 14.66
N ALA A 216 -6.60 5.22 14.81
CA ALA A 216 -5.99 6.07 15.83
C ALA A 216 -6.28 5.58 17.25
N ARG A 217 -7.50 5.09 17.53
CA ARG A 217 -7.85 4.55 18.85
C ARG A 217 -7.17 3.21 19.13
N LEU A 218 -7.01 2.37 18.11
CA LEU A 218 -6.23 1.13 18.24
C LEU A 218 -4.76 1.41 18.58
N GLN A 219 -4.17 2.45 17.98
CA GLN A 219 -2.80 2.87 18.30
C GLN A 219 -2.70 3.28 19.77
N ASN A 220 -3.67 4.05 20.28
CA ASN A 220 -3.69 4.46 21.69
C ASN A 220 -3.79 3.28 22.66
N LEU A 221 -4.50 2.20 22.28
CA LEU A 221 -4.59 0.96 23.07
C LEU A 221 -3.33 0.10 22.99
N ALA A 222 -2.45 0.35 22.01
CA ALA A 222 -1.24 -0.43 21.84
C ALA A 222 -0.27 -0.18 23.00
N LYS A 223 0.32 -1.26 23.52
CA LYS A 223 1.48 -1.16 24.41
C LYS A 223 2.71 -0.72 23.61
N PRO A 224 3.73 -0.14 24.26
CA PRO A 224 4.99 0.20 23.59
C PRO A 224 5.57 -0.99 22.81
N ASN A 225 6.03 -0.73 21.58
CA ASN A 225 6.57 -1.70 20.63
C ASN A 225 5.60 -2.85 20.31
N THR A 226 4.32 -2.52 20.09
CA THR A 226 3.31 -3.50 19.67
C THR A 226 2.45 -2.98 18.53
N VAL A 227 1.97 -3.93 17.71
CA VAL A 227 1.00 -3.69 16.65
C VAL A 227 -0.36 -4.23 17.10
N VAL A 228 -1.36 -3.36 17.12
CA VAL A 228 -2.74 -3.69 17.47
C VAL A 228 -3.63 -3.54 16.24
N ILE A 229 -4.47 -4.53 16.01
CA ILE A 229 -5.36 -4.59 14.85
C ILE A 229 -6.80 -4.87 15.27
N SER A 230 -7.75 -4.33 14.51
CA SER A 230 -9.17 -4.66 14.64
C SER A 230 -9.49 -6.08 14.14
N VAL A 231 -10.67 -6.60 14.51
CA VAL A 231 -11.22 -7.85 13.94
C VAL A 231 -11.36 -7.82 12.41
N SER A 232 -11.69 -6.68 11.79
CA SER A 232 -11.82 -6.58 10.33
C SER A 232 -10.46 -6.79 9.64
N THR A 233 -9.41 -6.16 10.17
CA THR A 233 -8.03 -6.39 9.71
C THR A 233 -7.56 -7.81 10.02
N TYR A 234 -7.87 -8.35 11.21
CA TYR A 234 -7.51 -9.71 11.60
C TYR A 234 -8.03 -10.74 10.60
N ARG A 235 -9.30 -10.67 10.21
CA ARG A 235 -9.90 -11.58 9.21
C ARG A 235 -9.19 -11.56 7.84
N LEU A 236 -8.54 -10.46 7.49
CA LEU A 236 -7.79 -10.33 6.23
C LEU A 236 -6.38 -10.89 6.32
N VAL A 237 -5.83 -11.00 7.53
CA VAL A 237 -4.45 -11.43 7.79
C VAL A 237 -4.35 -12.73 8.59
N GLU A 238 -5.49 -13.32 8.93
CA GLU A 238 -5.58 -14.59 9.66
C GLU A 238 -4.80 -15.67 8.92
N GLY A 239 -4.08 -16.50 9.67
CA GLY A 239 -3.20 -17.54 9.14
C GLY A 239 -1.82 -17.01 8.68
N PHE A 240 -1.71 -15.76 8.23
CA PHE A 240 -0.42 -15.12 7.89
C PHE A 240 0.36 -14.61 9.10
N PHE A 241 -0.31 -14.37 10.23
CA PHE A 241 0.31 -13.90 11.46
C PHE A 241 -0.14 -14.71 12.67
N ALA A 242 0.76 -14.85 13.64
CA ALA A 242 0.39 -15.24 14.98
C ALA A 242 -0.17 -14.01 15.70
N CYS A 243 -1.46 -14.05 16.04
CA CYS A 243 -2.17 -12.97 16.71
C CYS A 243 -2.64 -13.42 18.09
N ARG A 244 -2.64 -12.52 19.07
CA ARG A 244 -3.20 -12.74 20.40
C ARG A 244 -4.46 -11.89 20.59
N PRO A 245 -5.62 -12.47 20.93
CA PRO A 245 -6.81 -11.67 21.24
C PRO A 245 -6.56 -10.80 22.48
N LEU A 246 -7.04 -9.56 22.42
CA LEU A 246 -7.06 -8.60 23.54
C LEU A 246 -8.48 -8.37 24.08
N GLY A 247 -9.46 -9.12 23.54
CA GLY A 247 -10.88 -9.02 23.92
C GLY A 247 -11.63 -7.90 23.22
N PHE A 248 -12.88 -7.70 23.63
CA PHE A 248 -13.73 -6.61 23.19
C PHE A 248 -13.36 -5.31 23.92
N GLN A 249 -13.20 -4.23 23.18
CA GLN A 249 -12.91 -2.90 23.71
C GLN A 249 -13.93 -1.89 23.19
N SER A 250 -14.44 -1.07 24.10
CA SER A 250 -15.30 0.06 23.76
C SER A 250 -14.44 1.24 23.34
N LEU A 251 -14.58 1.68 22.10
CA LEU A 251 -13.84 2.81 21.55
C LEU A 251 -14.74 4.05 21.59
N LYS A 252 -14.24 5.17 22.14
CA LYS A 252 -15.02 6.41 22.34
C LYS A 252 -15.74 6.88 21.07
N GLY A 253 -17.06 6.77 20.97
CA GLY A 253 -17.78 7.20 19.77
C GLY A 253 -17.89 6.13 18.67
N ILE A 254 -17.62 4.86 19.01
CA ILE A 254 -18.11 3.70 18.29
C ILE A 254 -19.20 3.06 19.14
N THR A 255 -20.36 2.78 18.55
CA THR A 255 -21.54 2.31 19.30
C THR A 255 -21.39 0.88 19.80
N ARG A 256 -20.65 0.03 19.08
CA ARG A 256 -20.47 -1.39 19.42
C ARG A 256 -19.02 -1.64 19.86
N PRO A 257 -18.77 -2.44 20.90
CA PRO A 257 -17.42 -2.88 21.24
C PRO A 257 -16.78 -3.62 20.05
N LEU A 258 -15.52 -3.32 19.77
CA LEU A 258 -14.74 -4.02 18.74
C LEU A 258 -13.84 -5.05 19.40
N GLU A 259 -13.79 -6.24 18.83
CA GLU A 259 -12.77 -7.21 19.17
C GLU A 259 -11.43 -6.78 18.57
N ILE A 260 -10.37 -6.89 19.38
CA ILE A 260 -9.04 -6.38 19.06
C ILE A 260 -8.00 -7.49 19.24
N TYR A 261 -6.99 -7.48 18.38
CA TYR A 261 -5.89 -8.44 18.39
C TYR A 261 -4.54 -7.72 18.42
N ARG A 262 -3.56 -8.34 19.06
CA ARG A 262 -2.15 -7.96 18.95
C ARG A 262 -1.47 -8.87 17.94
N VAL A 263 -0.80 -8.30 16.94
CA VAL A 263 0.07 -9.06 16.02
C VAL A 263 1.40 -9.33 16.74
N LEU A 264 1.81 -10.60 16.79
CA LEU A 264 3.03 -11.02 17.47
C LEU A 264 4.20 -11.18 16.51
N ARG A 265 3.99 -11.96 15.44
CA ARG A 265 5.01 -12.29 14.43
C ARG A 265 4.35 -12.84 13.18
N GLN A 266 5.10 -12.84 12.07
CA GLN A 266 4.69 -13.54 10.86
C GLN A 266 4.60 -15.06 11.11
N SER A 267 3.58 -15.67 10.52
CA SER A 267 3.39 -17.12 10.46
C SER A 267 4.23 -17.71 9.32
N ARG A 268 4.25 -19.05 9.23
CA ARG A 268 4.87 -19.76 8.10
C ARG A 268 3.97 -19.83 6.87
N ALA A 269 2.71 -19.38 6.94
CA ALA A 269 1.80 -19.37 5.80
C ALA A 269 2.26 -18.33 4.76
N ARG A 270 2.30 -18.74 3.49
CA ARG A 270 2.93 -17.95 2.41
C ARG A 270 1.94 -17.40 1.41
N ASN A 271 0.76 -18.01 1.34
CA ASN A 271 -0.34 -17.54 0.51
C ASN A 271 -1.68 -17.69 1.27
N ARG A 272 -2.73 -17.07 0.74
CA ARG A 272 -4.05 -17.02 1.37
C ARG A 272 -4.68 -18.41 1.53
N LEU A 273 -4.31 -19.37 0.69
CA LEU A 273 -4.81 -20.74 0.74
C LEU A 273 -4.13 -21.57 1.84
N ASP A 274 -2.84 -21.33 2.08
CA ASP A 274 -2.10 -21.91 3.21
C ASP A 274 -2.65 -21.36 4.52
N ALA A 275 -2.89 -20.05 4.55
CA ALA A 275 -3.50 -19.35 5.68
C ALA A 275 -4.93 -19.86 5.98
N ALA A 276 -5.78 -19.98 4.95
CA ALA A 276 -7.14 -20.52 5.08
C ALA A 276 -7.16 -22.00 5.54
N LYS A 277 -6.19 -22.82 5.10
CA LYS A 277 -6.06 -24.20 5.59
C LYS A 277 -5.67 -24.23 7.07
N ALA A 278 -4.77 -23.35 7.50
CA ALA A 278 -4.37 -23.23 8.89
C ALA A 278 -5.51 -22.72 9.80
N ALA A 279 -6.40 -21.89 9.26
CA ALA A 279 -7.56 -21.33 9.97
C ALA A 279 -8.75 -22.30 10.12
N MET A 280 -8.66 -23.56 9.65
CA MET A 280 -9.72 -24.58 9.68
C MET A 280 -11.06 -24.19 8.99
N THR A 281 -11.16 -23.00 8.41
CA THR A 281 -12.26 -22.61 7.52
C THR A 281 -12.07 -23.35 6.20
N GLY A 282 -12.82 -24.45 6.01
CA GLY A 282 -12.82 -25.21 4.76
C GLY A 282 -13.03 -24.29 3.54
N LEU A 283 -12.38 -24.62 2.43
CA LEU A 283 -12.52 -23.85 1.20
C LEU A 283 -13.77 -24.31 0.44
N THR A 284 -14.54 -23.37 -0.13
CA THR A 284 -15.76 -23.67 -0.91
C THR A 284 -15.45 -24.54 -2.14
N PRO A 285 -16.38 -25.38 -2.62
CA PRO A 285 -16.18 -26.19 -3.83
C PRO A 285 -15.73 -25.33 -5.02
N LEU A 286 -14.87 -25.91 -5.88
CA LEU A 286 -14.50 -25.28 -7.15
C LEU A 286 -15.64 -25.53 -8.14
N VAL A 287 -16.19 -24.46 -8.72
CA VAL A 287 -17.35 -24.52 -9.62
C VAL A 287 -16.94 -23.97 -10.99
N GLY A 288 -17.32 -24.65 -12.08
CA GLY A 288 -17.20 -24.12 -13.45
C GLY A 288 -15.76 -24.07 -13.97
N ARG A 289 -14.91 -25.04 -13.57
CA ARG A 289 -13.50 -25.14 -13.98
C ARG A 289 -13.14 -26.54 -14.48
N GLU A 290 -14.14 -27.26 -14.99
CA GLU A 290 -14.02 -28.66 -15.40
C GLU A 290 -13.09 -28.80 -16.62
N GLU A 291 -13.08 -27.84 -17.53
CA GLU A 291 -12.22 -27.86 -18.72
C GLU A 291 -10.75 -27.62 -18.37
N GLU A 292 -10.45 -26.61 -17.55
CA GLU A 292 -9.09 -26.35 -17.11
C GLU A 292 -8.55 -27.50 -16.26
N MET A 293 -9.40 -28.09 -15.42
CA MET A 293 -9.04 -29.29 -14.67
C MET A 293 -8.73 -30.47 -15.59
N ARG A 294 -9.55 -30.71 -16.62
CA ARG A 294 -9.31 -31.77 -17.61
C ARG A 294 -7.99 -31.56 -18.34
N LEU A 295 -7.65 -30.31 -18.67
CA LEU A 295 -6.36 -29.96 -19.30
C LEU A 295 -5.18 -30.26 -18.38
N LEU A 296 -5.26 -29.89 -17.09
CA LEU A 296 -4.23 -30.18 -16.10
C LEU A 296 -4.00 -31.69 -15.95
N SER A 297 -5.09 -32.46 -15.80
CA SER A 297 -5.02 -33.92 -15.69
C SER A 297 -4.45 -34.57 -16.96
N ALA A 298 -4.85 -34.14 -18.15
CA ALA A 298 -4.32 -34.68 -19.40
C ALA A 298 -2.80 -34.45 -19.55
N ARG A 299 -2.30 -33.29 -19.12
CA ARG A 299 -0.86 -32.98 -19.13
C ARG A 299 -0.10 -33.78 -18.08
N TRP A 300 -0.72 -34.07 -16.93
CA TRP A 300 -0.14 -34.96 -15.94
C TRP A 300 0.09 -36.37 -16.46
N GLU A 301 -0.90 -36.95 -17.15
CA GLU A 301 -0.75 -38.27 -17.78
C GLU A 301 0.41 -38.29 -18.79
N GLN A 302 0.52 -37.26 -19.64
CA GLN A 302 1.64 -37.15 -20.58
C GLN A 302 3.00 -37.01 -19.88
N ALA A 303 3.06 -36.28 -18.76
CA ALA A 303 4.29 -36.17 -17.97
C ALA A 303 4.69 -37.52 -17.34
N LYS A 304 3.72 -38.34 -16.92
CA LYS A 304 3.97 -39.71 -16.42
C LYS A 304 4.51 -40.63 -17.52
N GLU A 305 4.14 -40.42 -18.78
CA GLU A 305 4.71 -41.11 -19.93
C GLU A 305 6.15 -40.66 -20.29
N GLY A 306 6.75 -39.76 -19.50
CA GLY A 306 8.09 -39.22 -19.76
C GLY A 306 8.12 -38.04 -20.74
N LYS A 307 6.96 -37.56 -21.22
CA LYS A 307 6.86 -36.37 -22.07
C LYS A 307 6.71 -35.14 -21.19
N GLY A 308 7.82 -34.48 -20.85
CA GLY A 308 7.81 -33.27 -20.03
C GLY A 308 6.79 -32.22 -20.52
N GLN A 309 6.00 -31.68 -19.61
CA GLN A 309 4.94 -30.71 -19.92
C GLN A 309 5.19 -29.37 -19.23
N VAL A 310 4.82 -28.28 -19.91
CA VAL A 310 4.82 -26.93 -19.36
C VAL A 310 3.41 -26.34 -19.52
N LEU A 311 2.92 -25.72 -18.45
CA LEU A 311 1.59 -25.13 -18.39
C LEU A 311 1.69 -23.70 -17.86
N LEU A 312 1.06 -22.77 -18.57
CA LEU A 312 0.92 -21.38 -18.14
C LEU A 312 -0.53 -21.13 -17.71
N LEU A 313 -0.72 -20.78 -16.45
CA LEU A 313 -2.03 -20.36 -15.93
C LEU A 313 -2.07 -18.84 -15.77
N SER A 314 -2.87 -18.18 -16.61
CA SER A 314 -3.06 -16.73 -16.61
C SER A 314 -4.52 -16.36 -16.31
N GLY A 315 -4.74 -15.12 -15.88
CA GLY A 315 -6.06 -14.60 -15.55
C GLY A 315 -5.99 -13.47 -14.52
N GLU A 316 -7.11 -12.79 -14.29
CA GLU A 316 -7.22 -11.66 -13.38
C GLU A 316 -6.90 -12.03 -11.92
N ALA A 317 -6.56 -11.02 -11.12
CA ALA A 317 -6.42 -11.18 -9.68
C ALA A 317 -7.74 -11.69 -9.07
N GLY A 318 -7.68 -12.55 -8.04
CA GLY A 318 -8.89 -13.12 -7.43
C GLY A 318 -9.64 -14.20 -8.22
N ILE A 319 -9.40 -14.40 -9.52
CA ILE A 319 -10.18 -15.32 -10.39
C ILE A 319 -10.11 -16.82 -10.04
N GLY A 320 -9.27 -17.20 -9.07
CA GLY A 320 -9.16 -18.58 -8.57
C GLY A 320 -7.97 -19.38 -9.10
N LYS A 321 -6.95 -18.76 -9.73
CA LYS A 321 -5.77 -19.47 -10.27
C LYS A 321 -5.08 -20.38 -9.25
N SER A 322 -4.76 -19.85 -8.07
CA SER A 322 -4.12 -20.63 -7.00
C SER A 322 -5.06 -21.71 -6.43
N ARG A 323 -6.37 -21.48 -6.46
CA ARG A 323 -7.38 -22.46 -6.04
C ARG A 323 -7.42 -23.64 -7.00
N LEU A 324 -7.38 -23.40 -8.31
CA LEU A 324 -7.34 -24.43 -9.34
C LEU A 324 -6.14 -25.36 -9.15
N ILE A 325 -4.92 -24.80 -9.06
CA ILE A 325 -3.70 -25.60 -8.85
C ILE A 325 -3.75 -26.40 -7.55
N ARG A 326 -4.37 -25.86 -6.50
CA ARG A 326 -4.55 -26.57 -5.25
C ARG A 326 -5.50 -27.76 -5.39
N VAL A 327 -6.65 -27.58 -6.02
CA VAL A 327 -7.63 -28.67 -6.24
C VAL A 327 -6.98 -29.76 -7.09
N PHE A 328 -6.22 -29.38 -8.11
CA PHE A 328 -5.43 -30.32 -8.89
C PHE A 328 -4.41 -31.09 -8.03
N ARG A 329 -3.66 -30.40 -7.16
CA ARG A 329 -2.76 -31.06 -6.21
C ARG A 329 -3.49 -32.03 -5.27
N GLU A 330 -4.69 -31.67 -4.81
CA GLU A 330 -5.53 -32.54 -3.96
C GLU A 330 -5.98 -33.81 -4.72
N GLN A 331 -6.20 -33.74 -6.04
CA GLN A 331 -6.49 -34.93 -6.86
C GLN A 331 -5.27 -35.85 -7.01
N LEU A 332 -4.05 -35.30 -7.01
CA LEU A 332 -2.81 -36.07 -7.14
C LEU A 332 -2.34 -36.77 -5.86
N THR A 333 -3.04 -36.59 -4.72
CA THR A 333 -2.56 -37.05 -3.40
C THR A 333 -2.33 -38.58 -3.32
N GLY A 334 -2.96 -39.37 -4.20
CA GLY A 334 -2.77 -40.82 -4.29
C GLY A 334 -1.64 -41.30 -5.22
N GLU A 335 -0.95 -40.40 -5.91
CA GLU A 335 0.08 -40.75 -6.90
C GLU A 335 1.48 -40.41 -6.39
N PRO A 336 2.51 -41.23 -6.67
CA PRO A 336 3.88 -40.93 -6.27
C PRO A 336 4.44 -39.76 -7.08
N HIS A 337 4.63 -38.61 -6.44
CA HIS A 337 5.18 -37.43 -7.08
C HIS A 337 5.93 -36.52 -6.09
N LEU A 338 6.88 -35.74 -6.59
CA LEU A 338 7.53 -34.66 -5.85
C LEU A 338 6.92 -33.32 -6.24
N TRP A 339 6.32 -32.62 -5.27
CA TRP A 339 5.74 -31.30 -5.50
C TRP A 339 6.67 -30.20 -4.97
N LEU A 340 7.33 -29.47 -5.88
CA LEU A 340 8.14 -28.30 -5.56
C LEU A 340 7.38 -27.03 -5.94
N SER A 341 7.34 -26.05 -5.04
CA SER A 341 6.70 -24.75 -5.30
C SER A 341 7.66 -23.60 -5.05
N CYS A 342 7.78 -22.70 -6.02
CA CYS A 342 8.52 -21.44 -5.90
C CYS A 342 7.52 -20.28 -5.93
N HIS A 343 7.76 -19.24 -5.13
CA HIS A 343 6.91 -18.07 -5.08
C HIS A 343 7.76 -16.82 -5.32
N CYS A 344 7.39 -16.05 -6.33
CA CYS A 344 7.91 -14.71 -6.52
C CYS A 344 7.20 -13.76 -5.56
N SER A 345 7.93 -12.79 -5.04
CA SER A 345 7.41 -11.79 -4.12
C SER A 345 7.87 -10.41 -4.56
N PRO A 346 6.97 -9.42 -4.59
CA PRO A 346 7.32 -8.06 -4.98
C PRO A 346 8.35 -7.43 -4.03
N TYR A 347 8.50 -7.94 -2.80
CA TYR A 347 9.45 -7.44 -1.80
C TYR A 347 10.89 -7.89 -2.02
N TYR A 348 11.12 -8.87 -2.90
CA TYR A 348 12.43 -9.48 -3.14
C TYR A 348 12.83 -9.39 -4.62
N GLN A 349 12.32 -8.40 -5.35
CA GLN A 349 12.65 -8.17 -6.77
C GLN A 349 14.16 -7.98 -6.99
N ASN A 350 14.85 -7.34 -6.03
CA ASN A 350 16.29 -7.09 -6.09
C ASN A 350 17.12 -8.17 -5.40
N THR A 351 16.51 -9.30 -5.02
CA THR A 351 17.22 -10.43 -4.41
C THR A 351 17.36 -11.53 -5.45
N ALA A 352 18.58 -11.67 -5.98
CA ALA A 352 18.88 -12.67 -7.00
C ALA A 352 18.44 -14.07 -6.56
N LEU A 353 17.75 -14.78 -7.46
CA LEU A 353 17.31 -16.16 -7.28
C LEU A 353 16.45 -16.41 -6.01
N TYR A 354 15.81 -15.37 -5.45
CA TYR A 354 15.04 -15.49 -4.20
C TYR A 354 14.08 -16.68 -4.16
N PRO A 355 13.25 -16.97 -5.19
CA PRO A 355 12.32 -18.08 -5.13
C PRO A 355 13.00 -19.45 -4.99
N PHE A 356 14.20 -19.62 -5.57
CA PHE A 356 14.98 -20.85 -5.49
C PHE A 356 15.72 -20.96 -4.17
N VAL A 357 16.33 -19.88 -3.70
CA VAL A 357 16.96 -19.82 -2.37
C VAL A 357 15.95 -20.18 -1.29
N ASP A 358 14.76 -19.60 -1.36
CA ASP A 358 13.66 -19.91 -0.45
C ASP A 358 13.19 -21.39 -0.56
N LEU A 359 13.12 -21.95 -1.77
CA LEU A 359 12.82 -23.37 -1.97
C LEU A 359 13.86 -24.26 -1.29
N LEU A 360 15.15 -24.00 -1.52
CA LEU A 360 16.25 -24.75 -0.94
C LEU A 360 16.25 -24.65 0.58
N GLN A 361 16.09 -23.45 1.14
CA GLN A 361 16.02 -23.24 2.59
C GLN A 361 14.89 -24.06 3.23
N ARG A 362 13.75 -24.22 2.54
CA ARG A 362 12.65 -25.08 2.99
C ARG A 362 12.98 -26.56 2.91
N LEU A 363 13.51 -27.02 1.78
CA LEU A 363 13.88 -28.42 1.58
C LEU A 363 14.92 -28.85 2.63
N LEU A 364 15.91 -27.98 2.89
CA LEU A 364 16.97 -28.17 3.87
C LEU A 364 16.54 -27.85 5.32
N ARG A 365 15.30 -27.39 5.53
CA ARG A 365 14.73 -27.04 6.84
C ARG A 365 15.62 -26.09 7.66
N PHE A 366 16.13 -25.04 7.03
CA PHE A 366 16.88 -23.99 7.72
C PHE A 366 15.96 -23.23 8.68
N LYS A 367 16.45 -22.96 9.89
CA LYS A 367 15.79 -22.12 10.89
C LYS A 367 16.47 -20.76 10.94
N GLU A 368 15.70 -19.75 11.34
CA GLU A 368 16.15 -18.35 11.42
C GLU A 368 17.38 -18.18 12.34
N HIS A 369 17.45 -18.98 13.42
CA HIS A 369 18.55 -18.96 14.39
C HIS A 369 19.59 -20.07 14.18
N ASP A 370 19.58 -20.78 13.04
CA ASP A 370 20.65 -21.75 12.76
C ASP A 370 21.96 -21.00 12.49
N SER A 371 23.04 -21.41 13.16
CA SER A 371 24.39 -20.92 12.87
C SER A 371 24.85 -21.34 11.46
N PRO A 372 25.82 -20.63 10.86
CA PRO A 372 26.36 -21.00 9.55
C PRO A 372 26.81 -22.46 9.47
N GLY A 373 27.55 -22.95 10.48
CA GLY A 373 27.98 -24.36 10.53
C GLY A 373 26.82 -25.35 10.59
N ARG A 374 25.73 -25.01 11.27
CA ARG A 374 24.52 -25.85 11.33
C ARG A 374 23.79 -25.91 9.99
N LYS A 375 23.77 -24.80 9.24
CA LYS A 375 23.20 -24.74 7.88
C LYS A 375 24.04 -25.55 6.90
N LEU A 376 25.37 -25.45 6.97
CA LEU A 376 26.29 -26.25 6.16
C LEU A 376 26.10 -27.74 6.39
N GLN A 377 26.07 -28.18 7.65
CA GLN A 377 25.85 -29.59 8.00
C GLN A 377 24.54 -30.13 7.40
N LYS A 378 23.46 -29.34 7.44
CA LYS A 378 22.16 -29.72 6.84
C LYS A 378 22.22 -29.82 5.32
N LEU A 379 22.98 -28.93 4.68
CA LEU A 379 23.22 -28.97 3.24
C LEU A 379 23.99 -30.22 2.85
N GLU A 380 25.13 -30.50 3.51
CA GLU A 380 25.94 -31.69 3.27
C GLU A 380 25.14 -32.99 3.45
N THR A 381 24.40 -33.09 4.55
CA THR A 381 23.54 -34.25 4.83
C THR A 381 22.49 -34.46 3.73
N ALA A 382 21.97 -33.38 3.13
CA ALA A 382 21.03 -33.49 2.04
C ALA A 382 21.71 -33.89 0.72
N LEU A 383 22.91 -33.38 0.44
CA LEU A 383 23.68 -33.75 -0.77
C LEU A 383 24.10 -35.22 -0.76
N ASP A 384 24.43 -35.76 0.41
CA ASP A 384 24.75 -37.19 0.58
C ASP A 384 23.63 -38.12 0.09
N GLN A 385 22.37 -37.69 0.21
CA GLN A 385 21.22 -38.48 -0.21
C GLN A 385 21.11 -38.61 -1.73
N TYR A 386 21.82 -37.76 -2.47
CA TYR A 386 21.81 -37.72 -3.93
C TYR A 386 23.13 -38.16 -4.57
N ASP A 387 24.04 -38.72 -3.77
CA ASP A 387 25.36 -39.21 -4.20
C ASP A 387 26.17 -38.13 -4.97
N LEU A 388 25.93 -36.87 -4.62
CA LEU A 388 26.67 -35.74 -5.19
C LEU A 388 28.00 -35.60 -4.45
N PRO A 389 29.13 -35.49 -5.16
CA PRO A 389 30.44 -35.40 -4.53
C PRO A 389 30.52 -34.12 -3.68
N ARG A 390 30.99 -34.25 -2.43
CA ARG A 390 31.20 -33.13 -1.49
C ARG A 390 32.39 -32.24 -1.87
N THR A 391 33.04 -32.50 -2.99
CA THR A 391 34.27 -31.84 -3.40
C THR A 391 33.97 -30.54 -4.12
N GLU A 392 33.87 -29.46 -3.35
CA GLU A 392 34.50 -28.20 -3.73
C GLU A 392 35.53 -27.86 -2.64
N THR A 393 36.80 -28.13 -2.96
CA THR A 393 37.97 -27.43 -2.41
C THR A 393 37.89 -25.94 -2.62
#